data_AF-A0A2S9GKA5-F1
#
_entry.id   AF-A0A2S9GKA5-F1
#
_cell.length_a   1.000
_cell.length_b   1.000
_cell.length_c   1.000
_cell.angle_alpha   90.00
_cell.angle_beta   90.00
_cell.angle_gamma   90.00
#
_symmetry.space_group_name_H-M   'P 1'
#
loop_
_entity.id
_entity.type
_entity.pdbx_description
1 polymer ?
#
loop_
_entity_poly.entity_id
_entity_poly.type
_entity_poly.pdbx_seq_one_letter_code
_entity_poly.pdbx_strand_id
1 'polypeptide(L)'
;GADKSSILADGVESLLGAIYLEHGAEAARKVILRLFSDLLDTAPTLGAGLDWKSSLQELTASRGLGVPVYAVTSTGPDHDKEFT
;
A
#
# COMPACT_ATOMS: atom_id res chain seq x y z
N GLY A 1 1.56 9.27 -20.10
CA GLY A 1 2.02 7.96 -20.60
C GLY A 1 3.00 7.37 -19.61
N ALA A 2 4.16 8.02 -19.46
CA ALA A 2 5.10 7.78 -18.37
C ALA A 2 4.56 8.18 -16.98
N ASP A 3 3.54 9.06 -16.91
CA ASP A 3 2.95 9.52 -15.64
C ASP A 3 1.99 8.53 -14.95
N LYS A 4 1.83 7.32 -15.51
CA LYS A 4 1.05 6.27 -14.84
C LYS A 4 1.98 5.47 -13.93
N SER A 5 1.75 5.58 -12.62
CA SER A 5 2.50 4.86 -11.61
C SER A 5 2.55 3.34 -11.85
N SER A 6 1.51 2.77 -12.47
CA SER A 6 1.46 1.34 -12.82
C SER A 6 2.52 0.94 -13.86
N ILE A 7 2.76 1.77 -14.89
CA ILE A 7 3.74 1.45 -15.95
C ILE A 7 5.16 1.51 -15.40
N LEU A 8 5.43 2.47 -14.51
CA LEU A 8 6.73 2.57 -13.85
C LEU A 8 6.94 1.40 -12.88
N ALA A 9 5.90 0.99 -12.14
CA ALA A 9 5.95 -0.18 -11.28
C ALA A 9 6.24 -1.46 -12.08
N ASP A 10 5.49 -1.71 -13.17
CA ASP A 10 5.69 -2.86 -14.05
C ASP A 10 7.12 -2.90 -14.62
N GLY A 11 7.67 -1.73 -14.98
CA GLY A 11 9.05 -1.62 -15.47
C GLY A 11 10.09 -1.96 -14.39
N VAL A 12 9.88 -1.50 -13.15
CA VAL A 12 10.76 -1.84 -12.03
C VAL A 12 10.69 -3.33 -11.70
N GLU A 13 9.49 -3.91 -11.64
CA GLU A 13 9.29 -5.35 -11.41
C GLU A 13 9.98 -6.19 -12.48
N SER A 14 9.85 -5.79 -13.76
CA SER A 14 10.51 -6.48 -14.87
C SER A 14 12.04 -6.48 -14.74
N LEU A 15 12.63 -5.35 -14.32
CA LEU A 15 14.08 -5.24 -14.10
C LEU A 15 14.54 -6.14 -12.94
N LEU A 16 13.79 -6.15 -11.83
CA LEU A 16 14.09 -7.02 -10.69
C LEU A 16 13.96 -8.51 -11.07
N GLY A 17 12.96 -8.85 -11.89
CA GLY A 17 12.78 -10.18 -12.47
C GLY A 17 13.95 -10.60 -13.36
N ALA A 18 14.45 -9.71 -14.22
CA ALA A 18 15.63 -9.99 -15.04
C ALA A 18 16.87 -10.28 -14.19
N ILE A 19 17.10 -9.49 -13.13
CA ILE A 19 18.21 -9.72 -12.19
C ILE A 19 18.05 -11.08 -11.49
N TYR A 20 16.84 -11.45 -11.10
CA TYR A 20 16.56 -12.75 -10.50
C TYR A 20 16.86 -13.90 -11.46
N LEU A 21 16.44 -13.80 -12.72
CA LEU A 21 16.67 -14.85 -13.72
C LEU A 21 18.15 -15.01 -14.08
N GLU A 22 18.90 -13.91 -14.20
CA GLU A 22 20.31 -13.93 -14.60
C GLU A 22 21.28 -14.19 -13.43
N HIS A 23 20.93 -13.77 -12.22
CA HIS A 23 21.86 -13.75 -11.08
C HIS A 23 21.34 -14.46 -9.82
N GLY A 24 20.12 -15.01 -9.87
CA GLY A 24 19.52 -15.78 -8.79
C GLY A 24 18.99 -14.95 -7.62
N ALA A 25 18.38 -15.65 -6.67
CA ALA A 25 17.65 -15.06 -5.54
C ALA A 25 18.50 -14.13 -4.67
N GLU A 26 19.74 -14.52 -4.36
CA GLU A 26 20.60 -13.74 -3.46
C GLU A 26 21.05 -12.41 -4.07
N ALA A 27 21.34 -12.38 -5.38
CA ALA A 27 21.70 -11.15 -6.07
C ALA A 27 20.49 -10.21 -6.15
N ALA A 28 19.31 -10.73 -6.52
CA ALA A 28 18.07 -9.98 -6.54
C ALA A 28 17.74 -9.40 -5.15
N ARG A 29 17.87 -10.20 -4.09
CA ARG A 29 17.65 -9.77 -2.70
C ARG A 29 18.53 -8.58 -2.32
N LYS A 30 19.83 -8.62 -2.65
CA LYS A 30 20.75 -7.51 -2.37
C LYS A 30 20.34 -6.23 -3.11
N VAL A 31 19.92 -6.34 -4.36
CA VAL A 31 19.46 -5.19 -5.14
C VAL A 31 18.17 -4.60 -4.55
N ILE A 32 17.19 -5.45 -4.23
CA ILE A 32 15.93 -5.03 -3.61
C ILE A 32 16.20 -4.32 -2.29
N LEU A 33 16.99 -4.93 -1.40
CA LEU A 33 17.30 -4.32 -0.10
C LEU A 33 18.09 -3.02 -0.26
N ARG A 34 18.98 -2.89 -1.25
CA ARG A 34 19.68 -1.63 -1.50
C ARG A 34 18.74 -0.51 -1.97
N LEU A 35 17.67 -0.84 -2.68
CA LEU A 35 16.73 0.16 -3.22
C LEU A 35 15.61 0.50 -2.24
N PHE A 36 15.22 -0.46 -1.41
CA PHE A 36 14.02 -0.35 -0.57
C PHE A 36 14.28 -0.46 0.93
N SER A 37 15.53 -0.62 1.41
CA SER A 37 15.82 -0.73 2.86
C SER A 37 15.19 0.38 3.67
N ASP A 38 15.39 1.63 3.24
CA ASP A 38 14.94 2.80 3.99
C ASP A 38 13.41 2.89 3.98
N LEU A 39 12.77 2.44 2.89
CA LEU A 39 11.31 2.33 2.80
C LEU A 39 10.78 1.21 3.72
N LEU A 40 11.47 0.07 3.78
CA LEU A 40 11.10 -1.05 4.63
C LEU A 40 11.30 -0.73 6.12
N ASP A 41 12.30 0.08 6.45
CA ASP A 41 12.57 0.54 7.81
C ASP A 41 11.57 1.61 8.27
N THR A 42 11.05 2.40 7.33
CA THR A 42 10.03 3.43 7.58
C THR A 42 8.59 2.94 7.44
N ALA A 43 8.33 1.86 6.72
CA ALA A 43 6.99 1.30 6.55
C ALA A 43 6.28 0.95 7.88
N PRO A 44 6.95 0.38 8.90
CA PRO A 44 6.37 0.16 10.22
C PRO A 44 6.08 1.47 10.97
N THR A 45 6.87 2.52 10.75
CA THR A 45 6.73 3.82 11.42
C THR A 45 5.70 4.73 10.75
N LEU A 46 5.33 4.42 9.51
CA LEU A 46 4.24 5.07 8.77
C LEU A 46 2.84 4.75 9.32
N GLY A 47 2.71 3.82 10.30
CA GLY A 47 1.56 3.62 11.20
C GLY A 47 0.15 3.65 10.59
N ALA A 48 -0.63 2.57 10.71
CA ALA A 48 -2.06 2.50 10.33
C ALA A 48 -2.42 2.87 8.87
N GLY A 49 -1.44 3.16 8.00
CA GLY A 49 -1.67 3.54 6.59
C GLY A 49 -2.10 2.39 5.69
N LEU A 50 -2.01 1.13 6.13
CA LEU A 50 -2.40 -0.05 5.36
C LEU A 50 -3.72 -0.69 5.83
N ASP A 51 -4.14 -0.45 7.08
CA ASP A 51 -5.40 -0.99 7.61
C ASP A 51 -6.02 -0.08 8.69
N TRP A 52 -6.49 1.07 8.25
CA TRP A 52 -7.21 2.03 9.09
C TRP A 52 -8.52 1.45 9.64
N LYS A 53 -9.13 0.46 8.96
CA LYS A 53 -10.35 -0.21 9.43
C LYS A 53 -10.06 -1.08 10.64
N SER A 54 -9.05 -1.95 10.57
CA SER A 54 -8.64 -2.79 11.71
C SER A 54 -8.10 -1.93 12.84
N SER A 55 -7.29 -0.91 12.53
CA SER A 55 -6.77 0.01 13.55
C SER A 55 -7.88 0.74 14.31
N LEU A 56 -8.92 1.21 13.61
CA LEU A 56 -10.07 1.85 14.24
C LEU A 56 -10.88 0.83 15.06
N GLN A 57 -11.09 -0.37 14.54
CA GLN A 57 -11.83 -1.43 15.24
C GLN A 57 -11.14 -1.88 16.54
N GLU A 58 -9.82 -2.03 16.54
CA GLU A 58 -9.04 -2.33 17.74
C GLU A 58 -9.11 -1.20 18.76
N LEU A 59 -9.03 0.05 18.30
CA LEU A 59 -9.16 1.22 19.16
C LEU A 59 -10.55 1.31 19.80
N THR A 60 -11.64 1.11 19.05
CA THR A 60 -13.00 1.16 19.62
C THR A 60 -13.26 -0.01 20.57
N ALA A 61 -12.73 -1.21 20.26
CA ALA A 61 -12.81 -2.37 21.14
C ALA A 61 -12.06 -2.12 22.47
N SER A 62 -10.84 -1.59 22.41
CA SER A 62 -10.04 -1.28 23.62
C SER A 62 -10.70 -0.24 24.53
N ARG A 63 -11.54 0.64 23.97
CA ARG A 63 -12.28 1.68 24.69
C ARG A 63 -13.70 1.27 25.09
N GLY A 64 -14.12 0.03 24.79
CA GLY A 64 -15.48 -0.45 25.09
C GLY A 64 -16.57 0.23 24.27
N LEU A 65 -16.24 0.83 23.13
CA LEU A 65 -17.16 1.57 22.26
C LEU A 65 -17.91 0.68 21.26
N GLY A 66 -17.60 -0.62 21.22
CA GLY A 66 -18.18 -1.56 20.26
C GLY A 66 -17.55 -1.47 18.86
N VAL A 67 -18.20 -2.10 17.88
CA VAL A 67 -17.72 -2.12 16.49
C VAL A 67 -18.09 -0.80 15.79
N PRO A 68 -17.16 -0.15 15.06
CA PRO A 68 -17.47 1.09 14.35
C PRO A 68 -18.48 0.84 13.22
N VAL A 69 -19.48 1.71 13.09
CA VAL A 69 -20.46 1.69 12.00
C VAL A 69 -20.18 2.86 11.07
N TYR A 70 -20.07 2.57 9.77
CA TYR A 70 -19.87 3.58 8.73
C TYR A 70 -21.21 3.86 8.05
N ALA A 71 -21.63 5.13 8.07
CA ALA A 71 -22.75 5.60 7.27
C ALA A 71 -22.16 6.36 6.08
N VAL A 72 -22.49 5.92 4.86
CA VAL A 72 -22.05 6.58 3.63
C VAL A 72 -23.24 7.24 2.99
N THR A 73 -23.09 8.52 2.67
CA THR A 73 -24.00 9.31 1.86
C THR A 73 -23.38 9.56 0.49
N SER A 74 -24.20 9.81 -0.53
CA SER A 74 -23.69 10.09 -1.88
C SER A 74 -24.46 11.21 -2.54
N THR A 75 -23.75 12.08 -3.27
CA THR A 75 -24.30 13.21 -4.00
C THR A 75 -23.67 13.33 -5.38
N GLY A 76 -24.36 13.97 -6.33
CA GLY A 76 -23.88 14.15 -7.70
C GLY A 76 -24.52 13.19 -8.72
N PRO A 77 -24.31 13.45 -10.04
CA PRO A 77 -24.86 12.62 -11.11
C PRO A 77 -24.15 11.26 -11.16
N ASP A 78 -24.76 10.24 -11.79
CA ASP A 78 -24.22 8.87 -11.82
C ASP A 78 -22.79 8.75 -12.37
N HIS A 79 -22.34 9.70 -13.19
CA HIS A 79 -20.99 9.74 -13.77
C HIS A 79 -19.98 10.53 -12.92
N ASP A 80 -20.42 11.14 -11.81
CA ASP A 80 -19.61 12.00 -10.94
C ASP A 80 -20.19 11.99 -9.50
N LYS A 81 -20.33 10.79 -8.93
CA LYS A 81 -20.81 10.64 -7.54
C LYS A 81 -19.67 10.85 -6.55
N GLU A 82 -19.89 11.79 -5.64
CA GLU A 82 -19.09 11.95 -4.44
C GLU A 82 -19.73 11.17 -3.28
N PHE A 83 -18.88 10.57 -2.44
CA PHE A 83 -19.28 9.80 -1.27
C PHE A 83 -18.71 10.45 -0.01
N THR A 84 -19.50 10.56 1.06
CA THR A 84 -19.09 11.12 2.36
C THR A 84 -19.61 10.28 3.50
#